data_AF-A0A061R8H0-F1
#
_entry.id   AF-A0A061R8H0-F1
#
_cell.length_a   1.000
_cell.length_b   1.000
_cell.length_c   1.000
_cell.angle_alpha   90.00
_cell.angle_beta   90.00
_cell.angle_gamma   90.00
#
_symmetry.space_group_name_H-M   'P 1'
#
loop_
_entity.id
_entity.type
_entity.pdbx_description
1 polymer ?
#
loop_
_entity_poly.entity_id
_entity_poly.type
_entity_poly.pdbx_seq_one_letter_code
_entity_poly.pdbx_strand_id
1 'polypeptide(L)'
;MTDSKGRHEFEINLDSFCTELRRRQTTGSTPIARRTAEILRILIATRRHPDGDSLIEDVREQGARMQEANPHELAIGNMVRRVLSLIRDEHVQEVTSSQLSQGAPEEEQPRSVLESALSKAIRATADAGRSSNVGLHNLLDVGPVSPFYQRQCSEEPEAEEPEPEPESAPPPQPPKRKHSRSPQWEHKPRVLENVNELIEELDMIEGQISSQGLEHIHSNEVILTMNYSSTAIKFLQEAAKKREFQVVVAEGAPECDGLKAARMLAKSNVPTTVIADACIFAMMARVNKVILGAHAVLANGGVIAAAGSHMLALAAQRHAVPFVVLVGLHKLSPLFPHDPDLSFNNLRSPSGVVGYDIVGHGTSTGEDATETLVHVPNPQFDYIPPELVTIFVTDTGGYTPSYVYRLLAEYYKREDYALT
;
A
#
# COMPACT_ATOMS: atom_id res chain seq x y z
N MET A 1 5.54 36.16 3.06
CA MET A 1 4.06 36.25 3.06
C MET A 1 3.39 35.16 2.22
N THR A 2 4.01 34.63 1.15
CA THR A 2 3.44 33.53 0.34
C THR A 2 3.50 32.15 1.04
N ASP A 3 4.56 31.87 1.80
CA ASP A 3 4.77 30.58 2.49
C ASP A 3 3.70 30.30 3.57
N SER A 4 3.34 31.31 4.38
CA SER A 4 2.30 31.18 5.43
C SER A 4 0.91 30.88 4.87
N LYS A 5 0.55 31.42 3.70
CA LYS A 5 -0.76 31.21 3.10
C LYS A 5 -0.90 29.78 2.55
N GLY A 6 0.15 29.27 1.89
CA GLY A 6 0.17 27.90 1.37
C GLY A 6 0.12 26.84 2.47
N ARG A 7 0.83 27.06 3.60
CA ARG A 7 0.74 26.15 4.75
C ARG A 7 -0.65 26.12 5.38
N HIS A 8 -1.30 27.28 5.52
CA HIS A 8 -2.65 27.33 6.08
C HIS A 8 -3.67 26.65 5.16
N GLU A 9 -3.54 26.83 3.84
CA GLU A 9 -4.37 26.14 2.85
C GLU A 9 -4.19 24.62 2.86
N PHE A 10 -2.95 24.14 3.04
CA PHE A 10 -2.67 22.72 3.22
C PHE A 10 -3.39 22.14 4.45
N GLU A 11 -3.24 22.76 5.63
CA GLU A 11 -3.86 22.28 6.88
C GLU A 11 -5.39 22.21 6.76
N ILE A 12 -6.02 23.21 6.16
CA ILE A 12 -7.48 23.21 5.94
C ILE A 12 -7.90 22.03 5.06
N ASN A 13 -7.17 21.77 3.97
CA ASN A 13 -7.47 20.66 3.07
C ASN A 13 -7.30 19.30 3.76
N LEU A 14 -6.24 19.15 4.55
CA LEU A 14 -5.95 17.94 5.30
C LEU A 14 -7.02 17.67 6.37
N ASP A 15 -7.40 18.69 7.14
CA ASP A 15 -8.43 18.58 8.18
C ASP A 15 -9.81 18.28 7.61
N SER A 16 -10.17 18.91 6.48
CA SER A 16 -11.40 18.62 5.75
C SER A 16 -11.42 17.16 5.32
N PHE A 17 -10.33 16.70 4.69
CA PHE A 17 -10.24 15.33 4.20
C PHE A 17 -10.30 14.30 5.35
N CYS A 18 -9.57 14.52 6.45
CA CYS A 18 -9.66 13.65 7.62
C CYS A 18 -11.08 13.60 8.20
N THR A 19 -11.80 14.73 8.19
CA THR A 19 -13.20 14.78 8.63
C THR A 19 -14.12 14.02 7.69
N GLU A 20 -13.94 14.16 6.38
CA GLU A 20 -14.68 13.42 5.36
C GLU A 20 -14.46 11.90 5.49
N LEU A 21 -13.22 11.47 5.74
CA LEU A 21 -12.85 10.08 5.98
C LEU A 21 -13.55 9.50 7.21
N ARG A 22 -13.47 10.19 8.36
CA ARG A 22 -14.14 9.76 9.61
C ARG A 22 -15.65 9.66 9.45
N ARG A 23 -16.25 10.58 8.68
CA ARG A 23 -17.69 10.61 8.39
C ARG A 23 -18.11 9.67 7.25
N ARG A 24 -17.16 8.96 6.63
CA ARG A 24 -17.39 8.07 5.47
C ARG A 24 -18.13 8.76 4.31
N GLN A 25 -17.85 10.05 4.08
CA GLN A 25 -18.47 10.83 3.00
C GLN A 25 -17.84 10.49 1.65
N THR A 26 -16.53 10.33 1.63
CA THR A 26 -15.77 9.88 0.47
C THR A 26 -15.62 8.36 0.56
N THR A 27 -16.14 7.64 -0.42
CA THR A 27 -16.10 6.18 -0.49
C THR A 27 -15.45 5.71 -1.78
N GLY A 28 -14.82 4.54 -1.74
CA GLY A 28 -14.12 3.94 -2.86
C GLY A 28 -12.63 4.22 -2.85
N SER A 29 -11.85 3.20 -3.19
CA SER A 29 -10.39 3.24 -3.12
C SER A 29 -9.77 4.26 -4.08
N THR A 30 -10.27 4.38 -5.32
CA THR A 30 -9.65 5.23 -6.34
C THR A 30 -9.82 6.72 -6.02
N PRO A 31 -11.03 7.24 -5.70
CA PRO A 31 -11.17 8.63 -5.28
C PRO A 31 -10.35 8.98 -4.03
N ILE A 32 -10.28 8.05 -3.06
CA ILE A 32 -9.50 8.25 -1.84
C ILE A 32 -7.99 8.26 -2.13
N ALA A 33 -7.50 7.33 -2.95
CA ALA A 33 -6.10 7.28 -3.38
C ALA A 33 -5.70 8.56 -4.11
N ARG A 34 -6.53 9.02 -5.06
CA ARG A 34 -6.33 10.26 -5.81
C ARG A 34 -6.27 11.47 -4.89
N ARG A 35 -7.24 11.58 -3.97
CA ARG A 35 -7.29 12.70 -3.02
C ARG A 35 -6.10 12.72 -2.07
N THR A 36 -5.65 11.54 -1.63
CA THR A 36 -4.45 11.37 -0.80
C THR A 36 -3.21 11.88 -1.54
N ALA A 37 -3.02 11.46 -2.79
CA ALA A 37 -1.90 11.91 -3.63
C ALA A 37 -1.94 13.43 -3.91
N GLU A 38 -3.13 14.01 -4.15
CA GLU A 38 -3.30 15.45 -4.32
C GLU A 38 -2.87 16.24 -3.08
N ILE A 39 -3.25 15.78 -1.88
CA ILE A 39 -2.89 16.40 -0.60
C ILE A 39 -1.38 16.31 -0.37
N LEU A 40 -0.77 15.15 -0.60
CA LEU A 40 0.67 14.97 -0.48
C LEU A 40 1.43 15.83 -1.50
N ARG A 41 0.91 15.98 -2.71
CA ARG A 41 1.48 16.90 -3.71
C ARG A 41 1.45 18.36 -3.22
N ILE A 42 0.35 18.80 -2.61
CA ILE A 42 0.23 20.15 -2.02
C ILE A 42 1.23 20.31 -0.87
N LEU A 43 1.39 19.30 -0.01
CA LEU A 43 2.41 19.29 1.04
C LEU A 43 3.80 19.53 0.46
N ILE A 44 4.21 18.66 -0.48
CA ILE A 44 5.53 18.70 -1.10
C ILE A 44 5.74 20.07 -1.78
N ALA A 45 4.73 20.62 -2.45
CA ALA A 45 4.83 21.91 -3.13
C ALA A 45 4.95 23.10 -2.17
N THR A 46 4.17 23.11 -1.09
CA THR A 46 4.05 24.27 -0.17
C THR A 46 5.17 24.31 0.86
N ARG A 47 5.51 23.19 1.49
CA ARG A 47 6.51 23.12 2.57
C ARG A 47 7.93 23.09 1.99
N ARG A 48 8.87 23.60 2.79
CA ARG A 48 10.30 23.68 2.45
C ARG A 48 11.06 22.74 3.36
N HIS A 49 11.83 21.84 2.74
CA HIS A 49 12.65 20.86 3.44
C HIS A 49 14.12 21.08 3.05
N PRO A 50 15.04 21.03 4.01
CA PRO A 50 16.47 21.18 3.73
C PRO A 50 17.05 19.98 2.98
N ASP A 51 16.53 18.79 3.26
CA ASP A 51 16.98 17.49 2.76
C ASP A 51 15.79 16.56 2.43
N GLY A 52 16.09 15.44 1.79
CA GLY A 52 15.11 14.39 1.48
C GLY A 52 14.56 13.73 2.74
N ASP A 53 15.40 13.51 3.76
CA ASP A 53 14.99 12.88 5.02
C ASP A 53 13.94 13.72 5.78
N SER A 54 14.11 15.04 5.90
CA SER A 54 13.08 15.90 6.50
C SER A 54 11.76 15.87 5.72
N LEU A 55 11.80 15.71 4.40
CA LEU A 55 10.58 15.57 3.60
C LEU A 55 9.91 14.21 3.83
N ILE A 56 10.70 13.14 3.93
CA ILE A 56 10.22 11.78 4.24
C ILE A 56 9.51 11.76 5.59
N GLU A 57 10.11 12.36 6.62
CA GLU A 57 9.51 12.45 7.96
C GLU A 57 8.16 13.20 7.94
N ASP A 58 8.09 14.34 7.26
CA ASP A 58 6.86 15.13 7.18
C ASP A 58 5.75 14.39 6.40
N VAL A 59 6.09 13.78 5.26
CA VAL A 59 5.14 12.96 4.48
C VAL A 59 4.65 11.76 5.30
N ARG A 60 5.54 11.13 6.08
CA ARG A 60 5.18 10.02 6.96
C ARG A 60 4.24 10.48 8.08
N GLU A 61 4.54 11.60 8.74
CA GLU A 61 3.69 12.16 9.82
C GLU A 61 2.29 12.51 9.32
N GLN A 62 2.18 13.26 8.22
CA GLN A 62 0.86 13.63 7.68
C GLN A 62 0.14 12.41 7.09
N GLY A 63 0.88 11.45 6.53
CA GLY A 63 0.35 10.18 6.05
C GLY A 63 -0.24 9.31 7.15
N ALA A 64 0.46 9.19 8.29
CA ALA A 64 -0.02 8.49 9.48
C ALA A 64 -1.32 9.14 10.00
N ARG A 65 -1.35 10.47 10.09
CA ARG A 65 -2.54 11.23 10.49
C ARG A 65 -3.76 10.95 9.59
N MET A 66 -3.56 10.83 8.28
CA MET A 66 -4.63 10.44 7.35
C MET A 66 -5.07 8.98 7.54
N GLN A 67 -4.14 8.06 7.76
CA GLN A 67 -4.44 6.64 7.98
C GLN A 67 -5.21 6.42 9.28
N GLU A 68 -4.86 7.14 10.35
CA GLU A 68 -5.58 7.10 11.64
C GLU A 68 -7.03 7.57 11.51
N ALA A 69 -7.33 8.47 10.56
CA ALA A 69 -8.70 8.93 10.33
C ALA A 69 -9.61 7.79 9.82
N ASN A 70 -9.05 6.82 9.08
CA ASN A 70 -9.75 5.61 8.65
C ASN A 70 -8.76 4.44 8.43
N PRO A 71 -8.46 3.65 9.46
CA PRO A 71 -7.42 2.62 9.39
C PRO A 71 -7.77 1.46 8.44
N HIS A 72 -9.05 1.26 8.14
CA HIS A 72 -9.53 0.18 7.27
C HIS A 72 -9.41 0.51 5.76
N GLU A 73 -9.16 1.78 5.43
CA GLU A 73 -8.92 2.19 4.04
C GLU A 73 -7.43 2.14 3.74
N LEU A 74 -6.96 0.96 3.31
CA LEU A 74 -5.54 0.73 3.06
C LEU A 74 -5.00 1.52 1.87
N ALA A 75 -5.87 1.98 0.96
CA ALA A 75 -5.47 2.79 -0.18
C ALA A 75 -4.72 4.07 0.26
N ILE A 76 -5.08 4.69 1.40
CA ILE A 76 -4.41 5.89 1.92
C ILE A 76 -2.94 5.58 2.22
N GLY A 77 -2.69 4.61 3.09
CA GLY A 77 -1.34 4.20 3.46
C GLY A 77 -0.55 3.67 2.27
N ASN A 78 -1.18 2.95 1.35
CA ASN A 78 -0.53 2.48 0.13
C ASN A 78 -0.07 3.67 -0.75
N MET A 79 -0.88 4.72 -0.87
CA MET A 79 -0.48 5.92 -1.61
C MET A 79 0.64 6.69 -0.91
N VAL A 80 0.58 6.82 0.42
CA VAL A 80 1.66 7.44 1.21
C VAL A 80 2.98 6.68 0.97
N ARG A 81 2.98 5.36 1.08
CA ARG A 81 4.19 4.54 0.85
C ARG A 81 4.72 4.64 -0.58
N ARG A 82 3.85 4.75 -1.59
CA ARG A 82 4.27 5.00 -2.97
C ARG A 82 4.98 6.34 -3.10
N VAL A 83 4.41 7.41 -2.53
CA VAL A 83 5.04 8.74 -2.55
C VAL A 83 6.37 8.75 -1.79
N LEU A 84 6.46 8.06 -0.64
CA LEU A 84 7.72 7.89 0.09
C LEU A 84 8.77 7.16 -0.75
N SER A 85 8.40 6.10 -1.47
CA SER A 85 9.31 5.40 -2.39
C SER A 85 9.85 6.33 -3.46
N LEU A 86 9.00 7.15 -4.08
CA LEU A 86 9.41 8.13 -5.10
C LEU A 86 10.41 9.16 -4.55
N ILE A 87 10.20 9.63 -3.31
CA ILE A 87 11.13 10.56 -2.65
C ILE A 87 12.47 9.89 -2.39
N ARG A 88 12.47 8.65 -1.86
CA ARG A 88 13.69 7.89 -1.60
C ARG A 88 14.48 7.61 -2.86
N ASP A 89 13.81 7.24 -3.96
CA ASP A 89 14.48 6.95 -5.22
C ASP A 89 15.23 8.18 -5.76
N GLU A 90 14.64 9.37 -5.67
CA GLU A 90 15.32 10.62 -6.03
C GLU A 90 16.46 10.98 -5.06
N HIS A 91 16.26 10.75 -3.75
CA HIS A 91 17.30 11.02 -2.75
C HIS A 91 18.52 10.11 -2.89
N VAL A 92 18.33 8.83 -3.19
CA VAL A 92 19.43 7.89 -3.46
C VAL A 92 20.19 8.28 -4.73
N GLN A 93 19.51 8.74 -5.77
CA GLN A 93 20.14 9.22 -6.99
C GLN A 93 21.01 10.47 -6.74
N GLU A 94 20.54 11.39 -5.90
CA GLU A 94 21.31 12.57 -5.47
C GLU A 94 22.61 12.16 -4.77
N VAL A 95 22.52 11.28 -3.76
CA VAL A 95 23.69 10.79 -3.01
C VAL A 95 24.68 10.08 -3.93
N THR A 96 24.17 9.24 -4.84
CA THR A 96 25.00 8.52 -5.82
C THR A 96 25.69 9.48 -6.79
N SER A 97 24.98 10.49 -7.30
CA SER A 97 25.55 11.51 -8.21
C SER A 97 26.56 12.43 -7.51
N SER A 98 26.36 12.70 -6.22
CA SER A 98 27.29 13.47 -5.38
C SER A 98 28.57 12.68 -5.09
N GLN A 99 28.47 11.38 -4.84
CA GLN A 99 29.64 10.50 -4.68
C GLN A 99 30.44 10.36 -5.99
N LEU A 100 29.77 10.28 -7.14
CA LEU A 100 30.42 10.24 -8.46
C LEU A 100 31.11 11.56 -8.83
N SER A 101 30.62 12.70 -8.32
CA SER A 101 31.22 14.02 -8.58
C SER A 101 32.32 14.41 -7.58
N GLN A 102 32.35 13.83 -6.37
CA GLN A 102 33.37 14.10 -5.34
C GLN A 102 34.57 13.13 -5.33
N GLY A 103 34.65 12.19 -6.27
CA GLY A 103 35.87 11.40 -6.45
C GLY A 103 35.74 10.23 -7.40
N ALA A 104 36.20 10.41 -8.64
CA ALA A 104 37.12 9.42 -9.17
C ALA A 104 38.44 9.60 -8.39
N PRO A 105 38.92 8.62 -7.63
CA PRO A 105 40.33 8.61 -7.27
C PRO A 105 41.11 8.47 -8.56
N GLU A 106 42.15 9.30 -8.75
CA GLU A 106 43.19 9.00 -9.73
C GLU A 106 43.63 7.55 -9.53
N GLU A 107 43.60 6.77 -10.61
CA GLU A 107 44.19 5.43 -10.65
C GLU A 107 45.70 5.53 -10.38
N GLU A 108 46.11 5.48 -9.13
CA GLU A 108 47.31 4.73 -8.79
C GLU A 108 46.93 3.26 -8.82
N GLN A 109 47.35 2.56 -9.88
CA GLN A 109 47.26 1.11 -10.00
C GLN A 109 47.72 0.41 -8.71
N PRO A 110 46.84 -0.33 -8.00
CA PRO A 110 47.29 -1.45 -7.21
C PRO A 110 47.20 -2.68 -8.12
N ARG A 111 48.36 -3.17 -8.56
CA ARG A 111 48.48 -4.50 -9.15
C ARG A 111 47.74 -5.52 -8.28
N SER A 112 46.70 -6.13 -8.86
CA SER A 112 46.27 -7.52 -8.67
C SER A 112 46.28 -8.07 -7.23
N VAL A 113 45.24 -7.77 -6.44
CA VAL A 113 44.95 -8.54 -5.20
C VAL A 113 43.79 -9.54 -5.41
N LEU A 114 43.00 -9.39 -6.47
CA LEU A 114 41.94 -10.35 -6.87
C LEU A 114 42.46 -11.60 -7.59
N GLU A 115 43.65 -11.54 -8.22
CA GLU A 115 44.30 -12.75 -8.76
C GLU A 115 44.91 -13.63 -7.66
N SER A 116 45.25 -13.08 -6.49
CA SER A 116 45.87 -13.84 -5.40
C SER A 116 44.86 -14.72 -4.64
N ALA A 117 43.63 -14.25 -4.46
CA ALA A 117 42.57 -14.99 -3.76
C ALA A 117 41.93 -16.09 -4.63
N LEU A 118 41.72 -15.84 -5.93
CA LEU A 118 41.26 -16.85 -6.89
C LEU A 118 42.33 -17.92 -7.17
N SER A 119 43.61 -17.55 -7.20
CA SER A 119 44.71 -18.51 -7.42
C SER A 119 44.96 -19.46 -6.25
N LYS A 120 44.60 -19.08 -5.01
CA LYS A 120 44.69 -19.97 -3.83
C LYS A 120 43.48 -20.91 -3.74
N ALA A 121 42.29 -20.45 -4.09
CA ALA A 121 41.08 -21.27 -4.10
C ALA A 121 41.10 -22.34 -5.22
N ILE A 122 41.64 -22.00 -6.40
CA ILE A 122 41.73 -22.94 -7.54
C ILE A 122 42.86 -23.97 -7.35
N ARG A 123 43.91 -23.67 -6.57
CA ARG A 123 44.95 -24.65 -6.22
C ARG A 123 44.54 -25.58 -5.07
N ALA A 124 43.66 -25.15 -4.17
CA ALA A 124 43.16 -25.98 -3.08
C ALA A 124 42.14 -27.04 -3.54
N THR A 125 41.52 -26.86 -4.71
CA THR A 125 40.52 -27.79 -5.29
C THR A 125 41.11 -28.83 -6.24
N ALA A 126 42.43 -28.81 -6.48
CA ALA A 126 43.10 -29.77 -7.34
C ALA A 126 43.55 -31.07 -6.62
N ASP A 127 43.48 -31.14 -5.28
CA ASP A 127 44.10 -32.23 -4.50
C ASP A 127 43.14 -33.00 -3.57
N ALA A 128 41.82 -32.97 -3.82
CA ALA A 128 40.88 -33.80 -3.06
C ALA A 128 39.73 -34.29 -3.93
N GLY A 129 40.04 -35.19 -4.86
CA GLY A 129 39.04 -36.12 -5.36
C GLY A 129 38.67 -37.10 -4.24
N ARG A 130 37.49 -36.92 -3.62
CA ARG A 130 36.62 -38.01 -3.12
C ARG A 130 35.34 -37.45 -2.48
N SER A 131 34.23 -37.97 -3.00
CA SER A 131 32.90 -38.17 -2.40
C SER A 131 32.74 -37.89 -0.90
N SER A 132 31.76 -37.05 -0.53
CA SER A 132 30.60 -37.45 0.30
C SER A 132 29.69 -36.25 0.65
N ASN A 133 28.38 -36.50 0.68
CA ASN A 133 27.32 -35.59 1.12
C ASN A 133 27.48 -35.12 2.58
N VAL A 134 27.31 -33.83 2.85
CA VAL A 134 27.01 -33.22 4.17
C VAL A 134 26.23 -31.93 3.86
N GLY A 135 24.97 -31.71 4.21
CA GLY A 135 24.32 -31.76 5.52
C GLY A 135 23.94 -30.32 5.92
N LEU A 136 22.65 -29.96 5.81
CA LEU A 136 22.06 -28.63 6.08
C LEU A 136 22.06 -28.29 7.59
N HIS A 137 23.22 -27.98 8.16
CA HIS A 137 23.30 -27.60 9.58
C HIS A 137 24.20 -26.41 9.92
N ASN A 138 25.04 -25.88 9.03
CA ASN A 138 26.02 -24.85 9.41
C ASN A 138 25.73 -23.43 8.91
N LEU A 139 24.46 -23.05 8.74
CA LEU A 139 24.08 -21.71 8.27
C LEU A 139 23.23 -20.89 9.26
N LEU A 140 23.19 -21.27 10.53
CA LEU A 140 22.51 -20.52 11.59
C LEU A 140 23.40 -20.44 12.83
N ASP A 141 24.40 -19.56 12.80
CA ASP A 141 24.89 -18.90 14.02
C ASP A 141 25.86 -17.77 13.65
N VAL A 142 25.32 -16.56 13.49
CA VAL A 142 26.11 -15.32 13.60
C VAL A 142 25.24 -14.27 14.31
N GLY A 143 25.39 -14.21 15.64
CA GLY A 143 24.94 -13.08 16.45
C GLY A 143 25.81 -11.83 16.24
N PRO A 144 25.37 -10.66 16.75
CA PRO A 144 25.93 -9.37 16.36
C PRO A 144 27.23 -9.05 17.11
N VAL A 145 28.25 -8.59 16.37
CA VAL A 145 29.48 -8.05 16.95
C VAL A 145 29.63 -6.59 16.52
N SER A 146 29.56 -5.70 17.50
CA SER A 146 29.92 -4.27 17.41
C SER A 146 31.43 -4.09 17.60
N PRO A 147 32.12 -3.19 16.88
CA PRO A 147 33.53 -2.93 17.15
C PRO A 147 33.71 -1.79 18.18
N PHE A 148 34.19 -2.20 19.36
CA PHE A 148 35.28 -1.61 20.15
C PHE A 148 35.64 -0.12 19.94
N TYR A 149 35.34 0.68 20.98
CA TYR A 149 36.15 1.83 21.38
C TYR A 149 37.19 1.35 22.40
N GLN A 150 38.48 1.42 22.07
CA GLN A 150 39.57 1.19 23.03
C GLN A 150 40.26 2.52 23.36
N ARG A 151 40.19 2.88 24.64
CA ARG A 151 40.94 3.94 25.31
C ARG A 151 42.45 3.74 25.15
N GLN A 152 43.18 4.81 24.88
CA GLN A 152 44.53 5.02 25.39
C GLN A 152 44.66 6.44 25.94
N CYS A 153 45.25 6.53 27.13
CA CYS A 153 45.64 7.74 27.86
C CYS A 153 47.12 8.04 27.61
N SER A 154 47.45 9.32 27.39
CA SER A 154 48.75 10.00 27.54
C SER A 154 48.60 11.35 26.83
N GLU A 155 48.94 12.54 27.30
CA GLU A 155 49.79 13.07 28.36
C GLU A 155 49.27 14.51 28.67
N GLU A 156 49.45 14.99 29.89
CA GLU A 156 49.14 16.36 30.31
C GLU A 156 50.26 17.34 29.88
N PRO A 157 49.94 18.60 29.53
CA PRO A 157 50.88 19.70 29.70
C PRO A 157 50.53 20.56 30.92
N GLU A 158 51.58 20.97 31.61
CA GLU A 158 51.63 21.77 32.83
C GLU A 158 51.03 23.18 32.68
N ALA A 159 50.64 23.73 33.83
CA ALA A 159 50.04 25.04 34.00
C ALA A 159 51.07 26.19 33.95
N GLU A 160 50.75 27.26 33.23
CA GLU A 160 51.38 28.58 33.37
C GLU A 160 50.32 29.61 33.82
N GLU A 161 50.65 30.39 34.85
CA GLU A 161 49.84 31.48 35.42
C GLU A 161 49.87 32.77 34.57
N PRO A 162 48.90 33.70 34.72
CA PRO A 162 48.70 34.83 33.80
C PRO A 162 49.23 36.17 34.33
N GLU A 163 49.70 37.04 33.42
CA GLU A 163 49.86 38.50 33.63
C GLU A 163 49.53 39.28 32.31
N PRO A 164 49.35 40.62 32.30
CA PRO A 164 48.06 41.29 32.34
C PRO A 164 47.67 41.99 31.02
N GLU A 165 46.41 42.39 30.91
CA GLU A 165 45.79 43.08 29.75
C GLU A 165 46.44 44.43 29.38
N PRO A 166 46.31 44.82 28.10
CA PRO A 166 46.06 46.22 27.77
C PRO A 166 44.78 46.45 26.93
N GLU A 167 44.04 47.45 27.40
CA GLU A 167 42.95 48.25 26.82
C GLU A 167 42.53 48.09 25.35
N SER A 168 41.24 47.70 25.22
CA SER A 168 40.17 48.28 24.39
C SER A 168 40.41 48.63 22.90
N ALA A 169 39.71 47.88 22.03
CA ALA A 169 39.20 48.34 20.74
C ALA A 169 37.70 47.99 20.62
N PRO A 170 36.86 48.83 19.99
CA PRO A 170 35.39 48.70 20.06
C PRO A 170 34.87 47.48 19.28
N PRO A 171 33.72 46.90 19.68
CA PRO A 171 33.22 45.66 19.11
C PRO A 171 32.77 45.86 17.64
N PRO A 172 33.11 44.93 16.73
CA PRO A 172 32.55 44.95 15.38
C PRO A 172 31.04 44.68 15.45
N GLN A 173 30.28 45.53 14.76
CA GLN A 173 28.83 45.43 14.65
C GLN A 173 28.41 44.04 14.16
N PRO A 174 27.30 43.47 14.66
CA PRO A 174 26.85 42.15 14.22
C PRO A 174 26.60 42.19 12.70
N PRO A 175 27.08 41.18 11.94
CA PRO A 175 26.81 41.15 10.51
C PRO A 175 25.31 41.13 10.31
N LYS A 176 24.81 42.08 9.50
CA LYS A 176 23.42 42.15 9.06
C LYS A 176 22.99 40.75 8.65
N ARG A 177 22.06 40.14 9.40
CA ARG A 177 21.41 38.87 9.06
C ARG A 177 20.85 38.99 7.65
N LYS A 178 21.60 38.53 6.65
CA LYS A 178 21.03 38.18 5.36
C LYS A 178 19.98 37.13 5.71
N HIS A 179 18.73 37.35 5.33
CA HIS A 179 17.72 36.31 5.38
C HIS A 179 18.20 35.18 4.46
N SER A 180 19.02 34.25 4.95
CA SER A 180 19.31 33.03 4.23
C SER A 180 17.97 32.30 4.15
N ARG A 181 17.39 32.26 2.95
CA ARG A 181 16.22 31.41 2.70
C ARG A 181 16.58 30.02 3.23
N SER A 182 15.66 29.39 3.95
CA SER A 182 15.87 28.03 4.43
C SER A 182 16.39 27.15 3.29
N PRO A 183 17.34 26.24 3.56
CA PRO A 183 17.83 25.32 2.54
C PRO A 183 16.64 24.61 1.92
N GLN A 184 16.65 24.46 0.59
CA GLN A 184 15.59 23.80 -0.14
C GLN A 184 16.23 22.67 -0.92
N TRP A 185 15.69 21.47 -0.73
CA TRP A 185 16.12 20.29 -1.46
C TRP A 185 15.97 20.48 -2.98
N GLU A 186 17.05 20.24 -3.73
CA GLU A 186 17.16 20.57 -5.16
C GLU A 186 16.27 19.66 -6.04
N HIS A 187 16.06 18.41 -5.63
CA HIS A 187 15.31 17.40 -6.39
C HIS A 187 13.79 17.46 -6.21
N LYS A 188 13.28 18.39 -5.38
CA LYS A 188 11.84 18.58 -5.15
C LYS A 188 10.99 18.70 -6.43
N PRO A 189 11.40 19.41 -7.51
CA PRO A 189 10.61 19.49 -8.74
C PRO A 189 10.39 18.14 -9.43
N ARG A 190 11.38 17.23 -9.40
CA ARG A 190 11.25 15.89 -9.98
C ARG A 190 10.25 15.03 -9.21
N VAL A 191 10.31 15.09 -7.88
CA VAL A 191 9.31 14.41 -7.03
C VAL A 191 7.90 14.92 -7.34
N LEU A 192 7.72 16.22 -7.56
CA LEU A 192 6.41 16.77 -7.93
C LEU A 192 5.92 16.28 -9.30
N GLU A 193 6.82 16.14 -10.27
CA GLU A 193 6.51 15.55 -11.58
C GLU A 193 6.08 14.09 -11.44
N ASN A 194 6.86 13.26 -10.74
CA ASN A 194 6.55 11.86 -10.48
C ASN A 194 5.21 11.68 -9.74
N VAL A 195 4.88 12.57 -8.79
CA VAL A 195 3.60 12.53 -8.08
C VAL A 195 2.43 12.94 -8.99
N ASN A 196 2.62 13.89 -9.93
CA ASN A 196 1.59 14.21 -10.92
C ASN A 196 1.36 13.03 -11.88
N GLU A 197 2.42 12.38 -12.36
CA GLU A 197 2.32 11.18 -13.19
C GLU A 197 1.56 10.06 -12.47
N LEU A 198 1.84 9.86 -11.17
CA LEU A 198 1.11 8.91 -10.34
C LEU A 198 -0.40 9.25 -10.22
N ILE A 199 -0.76 10.54 -10.13
CA ILE A 199 -2.16 10.96 -10.10
C ILE A 199 -2.84 10.67 -11.44
N GLU A 200 -2.16 10.92 -12.56
CA GLU A 200 -2.66 10.61 -13.90
C GLU A 200 -2.83 9.10 -14.11
N GLU A 201 -1.88 8.29 -13.63
CA GLU A 201 -1.97 6.82 -13.62
C GLU A 201 -3.24 6.37 -12.89
N LEU A 202 -3.52 6.89 -11.69
CA LEU A 202 -4.69 6.52 -10.89
C LEU A 202 -6.02 6.74 -11.63
N ASP A 203 -6.13 7.82 -12.41
CA ASP A 203 -7.33 8.14 -13.18
C ASP A 203 -7.55 7.15 -14.36
N MET A 204 -6.47 6.53 -14.85
CA MET A 204 -6.49 5.62 -16.00
C MET A 204 -6.66 4.13 -15.64
N ILE A 205 -6.40 3.74 -14.38
CA ILE A 205 -6.42 2.34 -13.90
C ILE A 205 -7.70 1.60 -14.30
N GLU A 206 -8.88 2.18 -14.04
CA GLU A 206 -10.15 1.49 -14.34
C GLU A 206 -10.34 1.24 -15.84
N GLY A 207 -9.87 2.18 -16.68
CA GLY A 207 -9.91 2.05 -18.14
C GLY A 207 -8.97 0.95 -18.61
N GLN A 208 -7.73 0.92 -18.11
CA GLN A 208 -6.75 -0.11 -18.45
C GLN A 208 -7.24 -1.51 -18.06
N ILE A 209 -7.76 -1.69 -16.84
CA ILE A 209 -8.32 -2.97 -16.40
C ILE A 209 -9.50 -3.37 -17.31
N SER A 210 -10.42 -2.43 -17.59
CA SER A 210 -11.60 -2.73 -18.42
C SER A 210 -11.25 -3.15 -19.85
N SER A 211 -10.17 -2.62 -20.43
CA SER A 211 -9.72 -2.95 -21.78
C SER A 211 -9.30 -4.42 -21.92
N GLN A 212 -8.78 -5.02 -20.83
CA GLN A 212 -8.40 -6.43 -20.76
C GLN A 212 -9.61 -7.38 -20.68
N GLY A 213 -10.83 -6.86 -20.49
CA GLY A 213 -12.06 -7.66 -20.39
C GLY A 213 -12.28 -8.59 -21.59
N LEU A 214 -11.88 -8.15 -22.78
CA LEU A 214 -12.01 -8.95 -24.00
C LEU A 214 -11.11 -10.18 -24.02
N GLU A 215 -9.98 -10.17 -23.31
CA GLU A 215 -9.05 -11.30 -23.29
C GLU A 215 -9.55 -12.41 -22.36
N HIS A 216 -10.25 -12.04 -21.29
CA HIS A 216 -10.66 -12.97 -20.24
C HIS A 216 -12.08 -13.55 -20.38
N ILE A 217 -13.01 -12.83 -21.02
CA ILE A 217 -14.44 -13.23 -21.09
C ILE A 217 -14.77 -13.70 -22.49
N HIS A 218 -15.18 -14.96 -22.67
CA HIS A 218 -15.58 -15.49 -23.98
C HIS A 218 -17.11 -15.50 -24.17
N SER A 219 -17.54 -15.69 -25.42
CA SER A 219 -18.96 -15.78 -25.75
C SER A 219 -19.62 -17.01 -25.13
N ASN A 220 -20.89 -16.89 -24.73
CA ASN A 220 -21.69 -17.94 -24.10
C ASN A 220 -21.14 -18.45 -22.76
N GLU A 221 -20.32 -17.66 -22.07
CA GLU A 221 -19.89 -17.97 -20.71
C GLU A 221 -20.90 -17.49 -19.67
N VAL A 222 -20.97 -18.19 -18.54
CA VAL A 222 -21.70 -17.76 -17.35
C VAL A 222 -20.69 -17.26 -16.33
N ILE A 223 -20.70 -15.95 -16.09
CA ILE A 223 -19.82 -15.28 -15.14
C ILE A 223 -20.57 -15.04 -13.84
N LEU A 224 -19.98 -15.39 -12.70
CA LEU A 224 -20.53 -15.07 -11.38
C LEU A 224 -19.76 -13.88 -10.77
N THR A 225 -20.49 -12.92 -10.25
CA THR A 225 -19.95 -11.80 -9.48
C THR A 225 -20.78 -11.57 -8.23
N MET A 226 -20.24 -10.84 -7.25
CA MET A 226 -20.87 -10.56 -5.97
C MET A 226 -20.65 -9.10 -5.61
N ASN A 227 -21.64 -8.50 -4.93
CA ASN A 227 -21.59 -7.11 -4.49
C ASN A 227 -21.46 -6.11 -5.67
N TYR A 228 -21.25 -4.84 -5.32
CA TYR A 228 -20.98 -3.77 -6.27
C TYR A 228 -19.48 -3.45 -6.36
N SER A 229 -18.92 -3.51 -7.57
CA SER A 229 -17.58 -3.02 -7.87
C SER A 229 -17.59 -2.22 -9.16
N SER A 230 -17.13 -0.96 -9.12
CA SER A 230 -17.02 -0.10 -10.30
C SER A 230 -16.14 -0.74 -11.37
N THR A 231 -14.99 -1.26 -10.98
CA THR A 231 -14.03 -1.92 -11.86
C THR A 231 -14.63 -3.16 -12.52
N ALA A 232 -15.30 -4.03 -11.74
CA ALA A 232 -15.91 -5.25 -12.30
C ALA A 232 -17.05 -4.96 -13.27
N ILE A 233 -17.87 -3.96 -12.98
CA ILE A 233 -18.97 -3.58 -13.88
C ILE A 233 -18.42 -3.01 -15.18
N LYS A 234 -17.44 -2.10 -15.14
CA LYS A 234 -16.80 -1.55 -16.34
C LYS A 234 -16.12 -2.65 -17.15
N PHE A 235 -15.43 -3.58 -16.50
CA PHE A 235 -14.80 -4.74 -17.12
C PHE A 235 -15.80 -5.61 -17.90
N LEU A 236 -16.93 -5.95 -17.29
CA LEU A 236 -18.00 -6.70 -17.94
C LEU A 236 -18.66 -5.89 -19.07
N GLN A 237 -18.88 -4.59 -18.87
CA GLN A 237 -19.47 -3.72 -19.89
C GLN A 237 -18.60 -3.58 -21.14
N GLU A 238 -17.28 -3.44 -20.99
CA GLU A 238 -16.35 -3.38 -22.13
C GLU A 238 -16.32 -4.71 -22.91
N ALA A 239 -16.31 -5.84 -22.20
CA ALA A 239 -16.39 -7.15 -22.85
C ALA A 239 -17.73 -7.35 -23.61
N ALA A 240 -18.84 -6.87 -23.03
CA ALA A 240 -20.17 -6.99 -23.61
C ALA A 240 -20.35 -6.24 -24.93
N LYS A 241 -19.50 -5.23 -25.22
CA LYS A 241 -19.54 -4.51 -26.51
C LYS A 241 -19.22 -5.42 -27.71
N LYS A 242 -18.46 -6.49 -27.49
CA LYS A 242 -17.97 -7.38 -28.56
C LYS A 242 -18.42 -8.84 -28.39
N ARG A 243 -18.84 -9.25 -27.20
CA ARG A 243 -19.19 -10.65 -26.88
C ARG A 243 -20.48 -10.72 -26.09
N GLU A 244 -21.28 -11.73 -26.38
CA GLU A 244 -22.51 -12.04 -25.64
C GLU A 244 -22.23 -13.13 -24.61
N PHE A 245 -22.57 -12.88 -23.34
CA PHE A 245 -22.38 -13.80 -22.22
C PHE A 245 -23.41 -13.49 -21.14
N GLN A 246 -23.58 -14.40 -20.17
CA GLN A 246 -24.52 -14.22 -19.07
C GLN A 246 -23.77 -13.88 -17.77
N VAL A 247 -24.34 -13.00 -16.96
CA VAL A 247 -23.80 -12.66 -15.64
C VAL A 247 -24.78 -13.02 -14.54
N VAL A 248 -24.33 -13.85 -13.60
CA VAL A 248 -25.02 -14.11 -12.35
C VAL A 248 -24.46 -13.17 -11.29
N VAL A 249 -25.32 -12.43 -10.61
CA VAL A 249 -24.95 -11.45 -9.58
C VAL A 249 -25.53 -11.90 -8.25
N ALA A 250 -24.67 -12.22 -7.30
CA ALA A 250 -25.05 -12.41 -5.91
C ALA A 250 -25.31 -11.05 -5.24
N GLU A 251 -26.40 -10.94 -4.50
CA GLU A 251 -26.88 -9.66 -3.95
C GLU A 251 -25.92 -9.05 -2.92
N GLY A 252 -25.22 -9.86 -2.11
CA GLY A 252 -24.32 -9.39 -1.07
C GLY A 252 -25.05 -8.82 0.13
N ALA A 253 -25.81 -9.68 0.83
CA ALA A 253 -26.42 -9.34 2.10
C ALA A 253 -25.34 -9.06 3.16
N PRO A 254 -25.52 -8.08 4.07
CA PRO A 254 -26.78 -7.38 4.37
C PRO A 254 -27.10 -6.12 3.55
N GLU A 255 -26.14 -5.48 2.88
CA GLU A 255 -26.40 -4.22 2.16
C GLU A 255 -27.08 -4.39 0.80
N CYS A 256 -27.00 -5.58 0.21
CA CYS A 256 -27.58 -5.92 -1.09
C CYS A 256 -27.11 -5.01 -2.24
N ASP A 257 -25.85 -4.55 -2.19
CA ASP A 257 -25.24 -3.66 -3.18
C ASP A 257 -25.16 -4.33 -4.58
N GLY A 258 -25.16 -5.66 -4.67
CA GLY A 258 -25.22 -6.40 -5.93
C GLY A 258 -26.43 -6.06 -6.79
N LEU A 259 -27.55 -5.63 -6.20
CA LEU A 259 -28.73 -5.18 -6.95
C LEU A 259 -28.43 -3.93 -7.80
N LYS A 260 -27.56 -3.05 -7.31
CA LYS A 260 -27.07 -1.89 -8.07
C LYS A 260 -26.22 -2.34 -9.26
N ALA A 261 -25.34 -3.32 -9.07
CA ALA A 261 -24.52 -3.88 -10.13
C ALA A 261 -25.38 -4.53 -11.23
N ALA A 262 -26.35 -5.36 -10.85
CA ALA A 262 -27.28 -6.00 -11.76
C ALA A 262 -28.07 -4.98 -12.60
N ARG A 263 -28.52 -3.88 -11.97
CA ARG A 263 -29.20 -2.76 -12.66
C ARG A 263 -28.29 -2.10 -13.69
N MET A 264 -27.02 -1.87 -13.37
CA MET A 264 -26.07 -1.22 -14.29
C MET A 264 -25.72 -2.12 -15.48
N LEU A 265 -25.57 -3.42 -15.26
CA LEU A 265 -25.32 -4.40 -16.32
C LEU A 265 -26.54 -4.58 -17.23
N ALA A 266 -27.75 -4.62 -16.65
CA ALA A 266 -29.00 -4.68 -17.41
C ALA A 266 -29.18 -3.45 -18.32
N LYS A 267 -28.81 -2.25 -17.84
CA LYS A 267 -28.80 -1.02 -18.67
C LYS A 267 -27.85 -1.10 -19.87
N SER A 268 -26.80 -1.92 -19.77
CA SER A 268 -25.84 -2.15 -20.85
C SER A 268 -26.20 -3.36 -21.72
N ASN A 269 -27.44 -3.87 -21.64
CA ASN A 269 -27.94 -5.03 -22.38
C ASN A 269 -27.16 -6.33 -22.12
N VAL A 270 -26.56 -6.48 -20.94
CA VAL A 270 -25.95 -7.75 -20.53
C VAL A 270 -27.03 -8.63 -19.88
N PRO A 271 -27.24 -9.88 -20.33
CA PRO A 271 -28.14 -10.82 -19.67
C PRO A 271 -27.72 -11.06 -18.22
N THR A 272 -28.48 -10.51 -17.27
CA THR A 272 -28.15 -10.61 -15.83
C THR A 272 -29.20 -11.40 -15.05
N THR A 273 -28.72 -12.19 -14.09
CA THR A 273 -29.57 -12.98 -13.18
C THR A 273 -29.13 -12.67 -11.75
N VAL A 274 -30.06 -12.24 -10.90
CA VAL A 274 -29.76 -11.96 -9.49
C VAL A 274 -30.05 -13.20 -8.65
N ILE A 275 -29.17 -13.51 -7.70
CA ILE A 275 -29.33 -14.61 -6.76
C ILE A 275 -29.09 -14.13 -5.33
N ALA A 276 -29.70 -14.83 -4.37
CA ALA A 276 -29.34 -14.69 -2.96
C ALA A 276 -27.99 -15.36 -2.69
N ASP A 277 -27.26 -14.89 -1.68
CA ASP A 277 -25.92 -15.39 -1.35
C ASP A 277 -25.94 -16.89 -0.97
N ALA A 278 -27.03 -17.36 -0.35
CA ALA A 278 -27.22 -18.77 -0.03
C ALA A 278 -27.29 -19.68 -1.28
N CYS A 279 -27.63 -19.12 -2.44
CA CYS A 279 -27.73 -19.86 -3.70
C CYS A 279 -26.40 -19.93 -4.46
N ILE A 280 -25.32 -19.30 -3.97
CA ILE A 280 -24.01 -19.27 -4.63
C ILE A 280 -23.51 -20.70 -4.92
N PHE A 281 -23.53 -21.57 -3.92
CA PHE A 281 -23.03 -22.94 -4.06
C PHE A 281 -23.87 -23.77 -5.04
N ALA A 282 -25.19 -23.59 -5.03
CA ALA A 282 -26.10 -24.28 -5.95
C ALA A 282 -25.93 -23.83 -7.41
N MET A 283 -25.64 -22.56 -7.62
CA MET A 283 -25.43 -21.99 -8.96
C MET A 283 -24.02 -22.25 -9.49
N MET A 284 -23.04 -22.49 -8.62
CA MET A 284 -21.62 -22.63 -8.99
C MET A 284 -21.38 -23.72 -10.04
N ALA A 285 -22.15 -24.81 -10.03
CA ALA A 285 -22.04 -25.91 -11.00
C ALA A 285 -22.27 -25.50 -12.46
N ARG A 286 -22.89 -24.33 -12.71
CA ARG A 286 -23.16 -23.79 -14.06
C ARG A 286 -22.24 -22.63 -14.43
N VAL A 287 -21.44 -22.14 -13.49
CA VAL A 287 -20.59 -20.96 -13.66
C VAL A 287 -19.26 -21.36 -14.26
N ASN A 288 -18.79 -20.60 -15.25
CA ASN A 288 -17.51 -20.84 -15.90
C ASN A 288 -16.36 -20.06 -15.23
N LYS A 289 -16.62 -18.86 -14.73
CA LYS A 289 -15.62 -18.02 -14.04
C LYS A 289 -16.28 -17.19 -12.95
N VAL A 290 -15.53 -16.95 -11.87
CA VAL A 290 -15.91 -15.96 -10.85
C VAL A 290 -15.06 -14.72 -11.05
N ILE A 291 -15.68 -13.55 -11.11
CA ILE A 291 -15.01 -12.25 -11.20
C ILE A 291 -15.42 -11.40 -10.00
N LEU A 292 -14.43 -10.99 -9.21
CA LEU A 292 -14.64 -10.20 -8.00
C LEU A 292 -13.72 -8.96 -8.00
N GLY A 293 -14.23 -7.83 -7.49
CA GLY A 293 -13.40 -6.69 -7.17
C GLY A 293 -12.86 -6.78 -5.73
N ALA A 294 -11.59 -6.45 -5.53
CA ALA A 294 -10.99 -6.40 -4.20
C ALA A 294 -11.12 -5.02 -3.54
N HIS A 295 -11.15 -4.98 -2.22
CA HIS A 295 -10.89 -3.77 -1.43
C HIS A 295 -9.39 -3.52 -1.34
N ALA A 296 -8.62 -4.53 -0.93
CA ALA A 296 -7.16 -4.49 -0.87
C ALA A 296 -6.55 -5.89 -1.08
N VAL A 297 -5.28 -5.95 -1.47
CA VAL A 297 -4.50 -7.19 -1.54
C VAL A 297 -3.29 -7.05 -0.64
N LEU A 298 -3.06 -8.05 0.22
CA LEU A 298 -2.02 -8.06 1.24
C LEU A 298 -0.71 -8.65 0.72
N ALA A 299 0.35 -8.57 1.54
CA ALA A 299 1.69 -8.99 1.17
C ALA A 299 1.82 -10.46 0.78
N ASN A 300 1.02 -11.33 1.40
CA ASN A 300 0.99 -12.75 1.08
C ASN A 300 0.16 -13.09 -0.17
N GLY A 301 -0.40 -12.09 -0.86
CA GLY A 301 -1.34 -12.27 -1.96
C GLY A 301 -2.77 -12.57 -1.50
N GLY A 302 -3.05 -12.53 -0.19
CA GLY A 302 -4.42 -12.63 0.32
C GLY A 302 -5.24 -11.38 -0.02
N VAL A 303 -6.55 -11.55 -0.16
CA VAL A 303 -7.44 -10.49 -0.64
C VAL A 303 -8.42 -10.11 0.46
N ILE A 304 -8.54 -8.81 0.71
CA ILE A 304 -9.63 -8.25 1.51
C ILE A 304 -10.73 -7.86 0.53
N ALA A 305 -11.90 -8.44 0.70
CA ALA A 305 -13.07 -8.17 -0.14
C ALA A 305 -14.31 -7.98 0.75
N ALA A 306 -15.46 -7.69 0.13
CA ALA A 306 -16.72 -7.54 0.86
C ALA A 306 -17.12 -8.86 1.56
N ALA A 307 -17.88 -8.73 2.65
CA ALA A 307 -18.40 -9.87 3.41
C ALA A 307 -19.05 -10.94 2.51
N GLY A 308 -18.78 -12.21 2.82
CA GLY A 308 -19.30 -13.37 2.08
C GLY A 308 -18.48 -13.77 0.84
N SER A 309 -17.51 -12.95 0.43
CA SER A 309 -16.61 -13.27 -0.69
C SER A 309 -15.73 -14.51 -0.43
N HIS A 310 -15.42 -14.82 0.83
CA HIS A 310 -14.68 -16.05 1.16
C HIS A 310 -15.51 -17.31 0.85
N MET A 311 -16.82 -17.29 1.13
CA MET A 311 -17.71 -18.40 0.80
C MET A 311 -17.80 -18.61 -0.72
N LEU A 312 -17.84 -17.51 -1.48
CA LEU A 312 -17.78 -17.55 -2.94
C LEU A 312 -16.48 -18.18 -3.45
N ALA A 313 -15.35 -17.82 -2.87
CA ALA A 313 -14.04 -18.36 -3.23
C ALA A 313 -13.90 -19.85 -2.90
N LEU A 314 -14.38 -20.28 -1.72
CA LEU A 314 -14.42 -21.70 -1.33
C LEU A 314 -15.33 -22.52 -2.26
N ALA A 315 -16.50 -21.99 -2.62
CA ALA A 315 -17.40 -22.63 -3.56
C ALA A 315 -16.75 -22.77 -4.94
N ALA A 316 -16.09 -21.71 -5.42
CA ALA A 316 -15.37 -21.73 -6.70
C ALA A 316 -14.27 -22.78 -6.71
N GLN A 317 -13.44 -22.83 -5.65
CA GLN A 317 -12.38 -23.83 -5.50
C GLN A 317 -12.96 -25.25 -5.50
N ARG A 318 -14.05 -25.51 -4.77
CA ARG A 318 -14.68 -26.83 -4.71
C ARG A 318 -15.20 -27.31 -6.05
N HIS A 319 -15.65 -26.40 -6.90
CA HIS A 319 -16.14 -26.68 -8.25
C HIS A 319 -15.06 -26.51 -9.34
N ALA A 320 -13.80 -26.28 -8.96
CA ALA A 320 -12.69 -26.01 -9.88
C ALA A 320 -12.98 -24.86 -10.88
N VAL A 321 -13.75 -23.88 -10.43
CA VAL A 321 -14.06 -22.67 -11.20
C VAL A 321 -12.95 -21.65 -10.92
N PRO A 322 -12.31 -21.06 -11.95
CA PRO A 322 -11.28 -20.06 -11.76
C PRO A 322 -11.84 -18.80 -11.08
N PHE A 323 -11.12 -18.34 -10.06
CA PHE A 323 -11.44 -17.16 -9.27
C PHE A 323 -10.54 -15.99 -9.68
N VAL A 324 -11.11 -15.05 -10.41
CA VAL A 324 -10.42 -13.88 -10.99
C VAL A 324 -10.69 -12.66 -10.13
N VAL A 325 -9.63 -12.00 -9.68
CA VAL A 325 -9.73 -10.79 -8.85
C VAL A 325 -9.24 -9.59 -9.64
N LEU A 326 -10.11 -8.58 -9.76
CA LEU A 326 -9.78 -7.30 -10.39
C LEU A 326 -9.27 -6.35 -9.32
N VAL A 327 -8.04 -5.86 -9.49
CA VAL A 327 -7.37 -5.02 -8.50
C VAL A 327 -6.44 -4.02 -9.19
N GLY A 328 -6.61 -2.73 -8.91
CA GLY A 328 -5.62 -1.72 -9.33
C GLY A 328 -4.41 -1.74 -8.40
N LEU A 329 -3.23 -1.39 -8.90
CA LEU A 329 -2.01 -1.45 -8.10
C LEU A 329 -2.04 -0.57 -6.83
N HIS A 330 -2.84 0.50 -6.80
CA HIS A 330 -3.05 1.33 -5.61
C HIS A 330 -3.68 0.60 -4.41
N LYS A 331 -4.27 -0.59 -4.63
CA LYS A 331 -4.87 -1.44 -3.60
C LYS A 331 -3.90 -2.48 -3.04
N LEU A 332 -2.70 -2.62 -3.62
CA LEU A 332 -1.67 -3.51 -3.11
C LEU A 332 -1.09 -2.94 -1.82
N SER A 333 -1.12 -3.71 -0.74
CA SER A 333 -0.62 -3.31 0.57
C SER A 333 0.49 -4.24 1.04
N PRO A 334 1.62 -3.71 1.53
CA PRO A 334 2.71 -4.53 2.07
C PRO A 334 2.43 -5.09 3.47
N LEU A 335 1.22 -4.91 4.00
CA LEU A 335 0.80 -5.40 5.31
C LEU A 335 0.50 -6.90 5.30
N PHE A 336 0.66 -7.56 6.45
CA PHE A 336 0.45 -8.99 6.57
C PHE A 336 -0.86 -9.30 7.33
N PRO A 337 -1.61 -10.37 6.96
CA PRO A 337 -2.90 -10.66 7.60
C PRO A 337 -2.81 -11.03 9.08
N HIS A 338 -1.66 -11.55 9.54
CA HIS A 338 -1.48 -12.07 10.90
C HIS A 338 -0.90 -11.03 11.87
N ASP A 339 -0.74 -9.78 11.45
CA ASP A 339 -0.27 -8.71 12.32
C ASP A 339 -1.34 -8.39 13.38
N PRO A 340 -1.07 -8.58 14.69
CA PRO A 340 -2.08 -8.44 15.74
C PRO A 340 -2.55 -7.00 15.94
N ASP A 341 -1.74 -6.04 15.52
CA ASP A 341 -2.02 -4.61 15.64
C ASP A 341 -2.99 -4.11 14.55
N LEU A 342 -3.27 -4.94 13.53
CA LEU A 342 -4.07 -4.56 12.36
C LEU A 342 -5.42 -5.31 12.33
N SER A 343 -6.50 -4.62 12.70
CA SER A 343 -7.85 -5.10 12.43
C SER A 343 -8.29 -4.73 11.02
N PHE A 344 -8.26 -5.68 10.10
CA PHE A 344 -8.73 -5.46 8.72
C PHE A 344 -10.24 -5.38 8.60
N ASN A 345 -10.98 -5.97 9.55
CA ASN A 345 -12.44 -5.95 9.52
C ASN A 345 -12.98 -4.75 10.29
N ASN A 346 -14.04 -4.16 9.74
CA ASN A 346 -14.78 -3.06 10.32
C ASN A 346 -16.20 -3.54 10.61
N LEU A 347 -16.66 -3.39 11.85
CA LEU A 347 -18.02 -3.76 12.23
C LEU A 347 -18.96 -2.58 11.94
N ARG A 348 -19.93 -2.83 11.06
CA ARG A 348 -21.00 -1.88 10.73
C ARG A 348 -22.12 -1.95 11.76
N SER A 349 -23.07 -1.03 11.62
CA SER A 349 -24.28 -1.01 12.44
C SER A 349 -25.03 -2.35 12.31
N PRO A 350 -25.50 -2.95 13.42
CA PRO A 350 -26.36 -4.13 13.41
C PRO A 350 -27.68 -3.93 12.63
N SER A 351 -28.09 -2.68 12.41
CA SER A 351 -29.32 -2.34 11.69
C SER A 351 -29.41 -2.88 10.27
N GLY A 352 -28.26 -3.19 9.64
CA GLY A 352 -28.23 -3.84 8.33
C GLY A 352 -28.63 -5.32 8.38
N VAL A 353 -28.37 -5.99 9.50
CA VAL A 353 -28.65 -7.42 9.67
C VAL A 353 -30.05 -7.62 10.26
N VAL A 354 -30.41 -6.82 11.27
CA VAL A 354 -31.70 -6.93 11.95
C VAL A 354 -32.30 -5.54 12.17
N GLY A 355 -33.58 -5.39 11.80
CA GLY A 355 -34.33 -4.17 12.08
C GLY A 355 -34.49 -3.93 13.59
N TYR A 356 -34.39 -2.68 14.02
CA TYR A 356 -34.45 -2.31 15.43
C TYR A 356 -35.73 -2.82 16.12
N ASP A 357 -36.86 -2.80 15.41
CA ASP A 357 -38.17 -3.24 15.90
C ASP A 357 -38.15 -4.70 16.40
N ILE A 358 -37.35 -5.57 15.76
CA ILE A 358 -37.34 -7.02 16.05
C ILE A 358 -36.58 -7.30 17.35
N VAL A 359 -35.46 -6.62 17.58
CA VAL A 359 -34.58 -6.86 18.75
C VAL A 359 -34.98 -5.97 19.93
N GLY A 360 -35.51 -4.78 19.66
CA GLY A 360 -35.95 -3.83 20.69
C GLY A 360 -37.14 -4.32 21.54
N HIS A 361 -37.93 -5.27 21.04
CA HIS A 361 -39.00 -5.90 21.81
C HIS A 361 -38.53 -7.09 22.68
N GLY A 362 -37.27 -7.51 22.55
CA GLY A 362 -36.67 -8.60 23.32
C GLY A 362 -36.05 -8.18 24.65
N THR A 363 -36.03 -6.88 24.98
CA THR A 363 -35.62 -6.41 26.31
C THR A 363 -36.77 -6.60 27.28
N SER A 364 -36.56 -7.40 28.33
CA SER A 364 -37.54 -7.56 29.41
C SER A 364 -37.95 -6.18 29.95
N THR A 365 -39.25 -5.89 29.95
CA THR A 365 -39.85 -4.73 30.62
C THR A 365 -39.81 -4.92 32.13
N GLY A 366 -38.62 -4.82 32.71
CA GLY A 366 -38.35 -4.83 34.14
C GLY A 366 -37.19 -3.88 34.42
N GLU A 367 -37.13 -3.34 35.64
CA GLU A 367 -36.21 -2.27 36.05
C GLU A 367 -34.71 -2.63 35.93
N ASP A 368 -34.37 -3.89 35.63
CA ASP A 368 -33.02 -4.42 35.39
C ASP A 368 -32.73 -4.72 33.91
N ALA A 369 -33.23 -3.91 32.98
CA ALA A 369 -33.06 -4.08 31.53
C ALA A 369 -31.64 -3.69 31.02
N THR A 370 -30.58 -4.32 31.54
CA THR A 370 -29.20 -3.93 31.20
C THR A 370 -28.51 -4.78 30.12
N GLU A 371 -29.03 -5.96 29.76
CA GLU A 371 -28.37 -6.82 28.77
C GLU A 371 -29.37 -7.42 27.75
N THR A 372 -29.18 -7.12 26.46
CA THR A 372 -29.83 -7.86 25.38
C THR A 372 -29.10 -9.19 25.18
N LEU A 373 -29.82 -10.31 25.22
CA LEU A 373 -29.24 -11.66 25.06
C LEU A 373 -28.71 -11.92 23.63
N VAL A 374 -29.01 -11.05 22.67
CA VAL A 374 -28.69 -11.25 21.25
C VAL A 374 -27.58 -10.30 20.84
N HIS A 375 -26.39 -10.86 20.59
CA HIS A 375 -25.27 -10.13 20.01
C HIS A 375 -25.29 -10.26 18.48
N VAL A 376 -25.37 -9.14 17.77
CA VAL A 376 -25.48 -9.09 16.30
C VAL A 376 -24.24 -8.43 15.69
N PRO A 377 -23.19 -9.20 15.35
CA PRO A 377 -22.04 -8.66 14.64
C PRO A 377 -22.35 -8.46 13.15
N ASN A 378 -21.93 -7.32 12.59
CA ASN A 378 -22.06 -7.03 11.16
C ASN A 378 -20.68 -6.71 10.55
N PRO A 379 -19.89 -7.72 10.14
CA PRO A 379 -18.60 -7.50 9.50
C PRO A 379 -18.76 -6.93 8.08
N GLN A 380 -17.99 -5.91 7.74
CA GLN A 380 -18.00 -5.31 6.40
C GLN A 380 -17.16 -6.08 5.39
N PHE A 381 -16.03 -6.63 5.84
CA PHE A 381 -15.03 -7.24 4.98
C PHE A 381 -14.76 -8.69 5.38
N ASP A 382 -14.19 -9.42 4.42
CA ASP A 382 -13.79 -10.81 4.57
C ASP A 382 -12.38 -10.99 4.02
N TYR A 383 -11.67 -11.98 4.55
CA TYR A 383 -10.32 -12.31 4.13
C TYR A 383 -10.33 -13.58 3.28
N ILE A 384 -9.82 -13.46 2.05
CA ILE A 384 -9.68 -14.58 1.11
C ILE A 384 -8.20 -14.98 1.09
N PRO A 385 -7.85 -16.21 1.49
CA PRO A 385 -6.48 -16.67 1.40
C PRO A 385 -6.00 -16.75 -0.07
N PRO A 386 -4.69 -16.54 -0.31
CA PRO A 386 -4.12 -16.50 -1.66
C PRO A 386 -4.34 -17.78 -2.46
N GLU A 387 -4.49 -18.93 -1.78
CA GLU A 387 -4.69 -20.25 -2.38
C GLU A 387 -6.01 -20.38 -3.14
N LEU A 388 -7.01 -19.55 -2.80
CA LEU A 388 -8.31 -19.56 -3.48
C LEU A 388 -8.32 -18.67 -4.73
N VAL A 389 -7.32 -17.78 -4.87
CA VAL A 389 -7.23 -16.85 -5.99
C VAL A 389 -6.48 -17.52 -7.13
N THR A 390 -7.07 -17.51 -8.33
CA THR A 390 -6.41 -18.08 -9.52
C THR A 390 -5.51 -17.06 -10.20
N ILE A 391 -6.02 -15.84 -10.44
CA ILE A 391 -5.29 -14.78 -11.14
C ILE A 391 -5.78 -13.41 -10.67
N PHE A 392 -4.84 -12.47 -10.56
CA PHE A 392 -5.08 -11.05 -10.40
C PHE A 392 -5.04 -10.37 -11.75
N VAL A 393 -6.05 -9.57 -12.08
CA VAL A 393 -6.03 -8.69 -13.25
C VAL A 393 -5.84 -7.27 -12.75
N THR A 394 -4.70 -6.69 -13.06
CA THR A 394 -4.32 -5.33 -12.71
C THR A 394 -4.24 -4.44 -13.93
N ASP A 395 -3.98 -3.15 -13.72
CA ASP A 395 -3.79 -2.17 -14.79
C ASP A 395 -2.62 -2.50 -15.74
N THR A 396 -1.53 -3.10 -15.23
CA THR A 396 -0.39 -3.53 -16.03
C THR A 396 -0.57 -4.91 -16.69
N GLY A 397 -1.42 -5.78 -16.13
CA GLY A 397 -1.72 -7.08 -16.72
C GLY A 397 -2.18 -8.16 -15.72
N GLY A 398 -2.15 -9.41 -16.18
CA GLY A 398 -2.51 -10.58 -15.38
C GLY A 398 -1.33 -11.16 -14.59
N TYR A 399 -1.49 -11.33 -13.28
CA TYR A 399 -0.47 -11.87 -12.38
C TYR A 399 -1.00 -13.02 -11.52
N THR A 400 -0.14 -14.01 -11.24
CA THR A 400 -0.46 -15.05 -10.26
C THR A 400 -0.28 -14.51 -8.83
N PRO A 401 -0.96 -15.09 -7.83
CA PRO A 401 -0.80 -14.66 -6.44
C PRO A 401 0.64 -14.71 -5.94
N SER A 402 1.41 -15.70 -6.39
CA SER A 402 2.83 -15.82 -6.08
C SER A 402 3.67 -14.67 -6.64
N TYR A 403 3.21 -13.88 -7.62
CA TYR A 403 3.98 -12.75 -8.17
C TYR A 403 3.82 -11.46 -7.34
N VAL A 404 2.86 -11.42 -6.41
CA VAL A 404 2.55 -10.22 -5.62
C VAL A 404 3.76 -9.70 -4.84
N TYR A 405 4.62 -10.59 -4.31
CA TYR A 405 5.84 -10.17 -3.59
C TYR A 405 6.77 -9.31 -4.47
N ARG A 406 6.84 -9.60 -5.78
CA ARG A 406 7.71 -8.88 -6.71
C ARG A 406 7.12 -7.52 -7.03
N LEU A 407 5.80 -7.44 -7.26
CA LEU A 407 5.11 -6.17 -7.42
C LEU A 407 5.33 -5.28 -6.18
N LEU A 408 5.22 -5.84 -4.98
CA LEU A 408 5.44 -5.08 -3.76
C LEU A 408 6.88 -4.58 -3.64
N ALA A 409 7.88 -5.39 -4.03
CA ALA A 409 9.28 -4.97 -4.02
C ALA A 409 9.59 -3.88 -5.06
N GLU A 410 8.82 -3.81 -6.15
CA GLU A 410 8.96 -2.81 -7.20
C GLU A 410 8.34 -1.46 -6.81
N TYR A 411 7.16 -1.49 -6.17
CA TYR A 411 6.41 -0.26 -5.84
C TYR A 411 6.62 0.27 -4.42
N TYR A 412 7.16 -0.54 -3.50
CA TYR A 412 7.32 -0.18 -2.09
C TYR A 412 8.72 -0.49 -1.57
N LYS A 413 9.27 0.42 -0.77
CA LYS A 413 10.49 0.17 0.01
C LYS A 413 10.15 -0.49 1.34
N ARG A 414 11.01 -1.40 1.79
CA ARG A 414 10.84 -2.13 3.06
C ARG A 414 10.82 -1.22 4.29
N GLU A 415 11.53 -0.09 4.21
CA GLU A 415 11.64 0.92 5.27
C GLU A 415 10.30 1.62 5.59
N ASP A 416 9.34 1.57 4.67
CA ASP A 416 8.07 2.28 4.78
C ASP A 416 6.87 1.32 4.97
N TYR A 417 7.12 0.04 5.28
CA TYR A 417 6.02 -0.91 5.54
C TYR A 417 5.19 -0.47 6.76
N ALA A 418 5.88 -0.08 7.83
CA ALA A 418 5.29 0.64 8.96
C ALA A 418 5.29 2.15 8.66
N LEU A 419 4.11 2.77 8.77
CA LEU A 419 3.95 4.23 8.66
C LEU A 419 4.00 4.94 10.02
N THR A 420 3.96 4.16 11.11
CA THR A 420 4.00 4.59 12.51
C THR A 420 5.39 4.41 13.10
#